data_AF-A0A2W1MIP8-F1
#
_entry.id   AF-A0A2W1MIP8-F1
#
_cell.length_a   1.000
_cell.length_b   1.000
_cell.length_c   1.000
_cell.angle_alpha   90.00
_cell.angle_beta   90.00
_cell.angle_gamma   90.00
#
_symmetry.space_group_name_H-M   'P 1'
#
loop_
_entity.id
_entity.type
_entity.pdbx_description
1 polymer ?
#
loop_
_entity_poly.entity_id
_entity_poly.type
_entity_poly.pdbx_seq_one_letter_code
_entity_poly.pdbx_strand_id
1 'polypeptide(L)'
;MTERVQRVDLSYNRPNLRHTDSQVKVLRGDQLVWWYGPVRQNTKPRSIPLVKVHFRQLFNDEPGPRTSAIVPLSSLPHYRKGTIWRDGICISDTDLASPPHTFDVDFDERGWSLTSRSDLISQGNAHIFHHHEYPLQYQHDRTRLLDFKLDDGTKNLLIPCTEYFIRAYARNMEVCRALATLRWSDVMSVFFDDSHRDEYRWLVKPSPKMRYYDAVFLAHLLYDDYAERRIRHINAQFISQDPSALIFMEATPWFRGKGQLQCRGRWINGGKTFLCLNLVGSSQPEGEEIEWQTKKFDNSEGKDGGRLVLPRPVRTAEADEFLNEHSHAAPDSHSEITIVKPAPFKILGSKRSIKKKKEVIQTDRGRLGPHPNEATSHSSGEGSGAGKNIGKLEHVADAEIETQGFLYDIWNAFRSIMADNPDRVTKVNWYTPPKFRDEGPPQLITLRPIIDWIPKNKSDLGWVYLDKKTGKCRGLMVLRIEVDGENYFCFEIQPVKPNKSEYSGVFMKSHVGTLEEFDSFVQKICSQICRVIGRFKNMESFFPPSAKIFRHHQKDVKVLYRSRLINAFKDFDVKLK
;
A
#
# COMPACT_ATOMS: atom_id res chain seq x y z
N MET A 1 3.05 -36.49 2.76
CA MET A 1 3.61 -35.88 1.53
C MET A 1 3.05 -34.47 1.44
N THR A 2 3.89 -33.45 1.25
CA THR A 2 3.41 -32.09 0.97
C THR A 2 2.94 -32.05 -0.48
N GLU A 3 1.70 -31.61 -0.72
CA GLU A 3 1.13 -31.51 -2.06
C GLU A 3 1.93 -30.54 -2.94
N ARG A 4 1.91 -30.81 -4.25
CA ARG A 4 2.42 -29.89 -5.27
C ARG A 4 1.67 -28.56 -5.18
N VAL A 5 2.40 -27.45 -5.18
CA VAL A 5 1.78 -26.12 -5.10
C VAL A 5 1.38 -25.62 -6.49
N GLN A 6 0.21 -25.01 -6.60
CA GLN A 6 -0.20 -24.31 -7.81
C GLN A 6 0.31 -22.87 -7.75
N ARG A 7 1.12 -22.49 -8.75
CA ARG A 7 1.56 -21.11 -8.91
C ARG A 7 0.44 -20.25 -9.47
N VAL A 8 0.38 -19.02 -8.97
CA VAL A 8 -0.51 -17.99 -9.50
C VAL A 8 0.28 -16.68 -9.62
N ASP A 9 -0.16 -15.84 -10.54
CA ASP A 9 0.41 -14.51 -10.70
C ASP A 9 0.16 -13.66 -9.45
N LEU A 10 1.05 -12.70 -9.23
CA LEU A 10 0.91 -11.75 -8.14
C LEU A 10 -0.31 -10.85 -8.40
N SER A 11 -1.21 -10.78 -7.43
CA SER A 11 -2.50 -10.07 -7.59
C SER A 11 -2.42 -8.56 -7.32
N TYR A 12 -1.22 -7.98 -7.18
CA TYR A 12 -1.03 -6.57 -6.84
C TYR A 12 0.31 -6.05 -7.35
N ASN A 13 0.36 -4.73 -7.64
CA ASN A 13 1.57 -4.03 -8.03
C ASN A 13 2.56 -3.98 -6.87
N ARG A 14 3.82 -4.30 -7.16
CA ARG A 14 4.90 -4.26 -6.17
C ARG A 14 6.20 -3.75 -6.80
N PRO A 15 7.06 -3.09 -6.02
CA PRO A 15 8.42 -2.81 -6.46
C PRO A 15 9.27 -4.08 -6.40
N ASN A 16 10.37 -4.07 -7.16
CA ASN A 16 11.46 -5.05 -7.08
C ASN A 16 12.33 -4.73 -5.86
N LEU A 17 11.75 -4.94 -4.68
CA LEU A 17 12.40 -4.76 -3.39
C LEU A 17 13.35 -5.92 -3.12
N ARG A 18 14.65 -5.60 -2.97
CA ARG A 18 15.68 -6.58 -2.63
C ARG A 18 16.35 -6.20 -1.32
N HIS A 19 16.71 -7.21 -0.55
CA HIS A 19 17.44 -7.04 0.70
C HIS A 19 18.86 -7.54 0.51
N THR A 20 19.80 -6.68 0.08
CA THR A 20 21.19 -7.11 -0.23
C THR A 20 21.90 -7.74 0.94
N ASP A 21 21.56 -7.33 2.16
CA ASP A 21 22.19 -7.84 3.37
C ASP A 21 21.42 -9.05 3.92
N SER A 22 20.27 -9.39 3.34
CA SER A 22 19.52 -10.57 3.75
C SER A 22 20.12 -11.82 3.15
N GLN A 23 20.00 -12.91 3.90
CA GLN A 23 20.32 -14.25 3.42
C GLN A 23 19.37 -14.74 2.32
N VAL A 24 18.32 -13.98 1.94
CA VAL A 24 17.35 -14.42 0.91
C VAL A 24 18.00 -14.50 -0.46
N LYS A 25 18.84 -13.52 -0.84
CA LYS A 25 19.50 -13.48 -2.16
C LYS A 25 20.45 -14.66 -2.39
N VAL A 26 21.00 -15.24 -1.32
CA VAL A 26 21.92 -16.39 -1.42
C VAL A 26 21.20 -17.74 -1.43
N LEU A 27 19.88 -17.77 -1.20
CA LEU A 27 19.09 -18.99 -1.34
C LEU A 27 18.97 -19.34 -2.82
N ARG A 28 19.35 -20.56 -3.19
CA ARG A 28 19.34 -21.03 -4.59
C ARG A 28 17.99 -21.61 -4.97
N GLY A 29 17.57 -21.37 -6.21
CA GLY A 29 16.32 -21.91 -6.77
C GLY A 29 15.09 -21.26 -6.16
N ASP A 30 13.94 -21.92 -6.33
CA ASP A 30 12.64 -21.37 -5.92
C ASP A 30 12.38 -21.64 -4.45
N GLN A 31 12.08 -20.59 -3.70
CA GLN A 31 11.91 -20.60 -2.26
C GLN A 31 10.49 -20.17 -1.92
N LEU A 32 9.65 -21.11 -1.48
CA LEU A 32 8.31 -20.84 -1.00
C LEU A 32 8.38 -20.35 0.44
N VAL A 33 7.86 -19.15 0.72
CA VAL A 33 7.70 -18.68 2.11
C VAL A 33 6.71 -19.59 2.83
N TRP A 34 7.18 -20.24 3.89
CA TRP A 34 6.44 -21.30 4.57
C TRP A 34 5.96 -20.88 5.96
N TRP A 35 6.80 -20.20 6.73
CA TRP A 35 6.47 -19.78 8.10
C TRP A 35 7.36 -18.63 8.58
N TYR A 36 6.91 -17.94 9.63
CA TYR A 36 7.73 -16.94 10.33
C TYR A 36 8.24 -17.52 11.64
N GLY A 37 9.53 -17.36 11.90
CA GLY A 37 10.17 -17.71 13.16
C GLY A 37 10.15 -16.54 14.15
N PRO A 38 11.04 -16.57 15.16
CA PRO A 38 11.09 -15.51 16.17
C PRO A 38 11.58 -14.18 15.60
N VAL A 39 11.15 -13.10 16.26
CA VAL A 39 11.67 -11.74 16.08
C VAL A 39 12.86 -11.55 17.02
N ARG A 40 13.82 -10.74 16.61
CA ARG A 40 14.95 -10.33 17.47
C ARG A 40 15.31 -8.87 17.24
N GLN A 41 15.90 -8.24 18.23
CA GLN A 41 16.50 -6.93 18.01
C GLN A 41 17.71 -7.06 17.08
N ASN A 42 17.97 -6.01 16.33
CA ASN A 42 19.18 -5.91 15.54
C ASN A 42 20.26 -5.22 16.36
N THR A 43 21.48 -5.74 16.31
CA THR A 43 22.59 -5.17 17.08
C THR A 43 23.03 -3.85 16.46
N LYS A 44 23.01 -3.74 15.12
CA LYS A 44 23.34 -2.51 14.37
C LYS A 44 22.59 -2.47 13.01
N PRO A 45 21.70 -1.49 12.79
CA PRO A 45 21.14 -0.52 13.73
C PRO A 45 19.98 -1.11 14.55
N ARG A 46 19.85 -0.72 15.83
CA ARG A 46 18.76 -1.16 16.72
C ARG A 46 17.35 -0.77 16.24
N SER A 47 17.25 0.21 15.35
CA SER A 47 15.99 0.72 14.82
C SER A 47 15.34 -0.16 13.74
N ILE A 48 16.01 -1.26 13.33
CA ILE A 48 15.54 -2.21 12.30
C ILE A 48 15.43 -3.59 12.94
N PRO A 49 14.30 -3.96 13.58
CA PRO A 49 14.15 -5.29 14.18
C PRO A 49 14.10 -6.36 13.08
N LEU A 50 14.59 -7.56 13.38
CA LEU A 50 14.78 -8.62 12.40
C LEU A 50 13.88 -9.82 12.69
N VAL A 51 13.41 -10.49 11.65
CA VAL A 51 12.57 -11.69 11.73
C VAL A 51 13.21 -12.82 10.95
N LYS A 52 13.21 -14.02 11.53
CA LYS A 52 13.59 -15.23 10.80
C LYS A 52 12.41 -15.67 9.92
N VAL A 53 12.63 -15.85 8.63
CA VAL A 53 11.65 -16.38 7.69
C VAL A 53 12.09 -17.78 7.27
N HIS A 54 11.18 -18.75 7.39
CA HIS A 54 11.39 -20.13 6.99
C HIS A 54 10.80 -20.36 5.60
N PHE A 55 11.57 -21.00 4.73
CA PHE A 55 11.17 -21.32 3.37
C PHE A 55 11.21 -22.83 3.14
N ARG A 56 10.52 -23.28 2.09
CA ARG A 56 10.67 -24.60 1.47
C ARG A 56 11.24 -24.40 0.07
N GLN A 57 12.37 -25.03 -0.23
CA GLN A 57 12.88 -25.05 -1.60
C GLN A 57 11.94 -25.88 -2.46
N LEU A 58 11.51 -25.37 -3.60
CA LEU A 58 10.62 -26.07 -4.52
C LEU A 58 11.42 -26.86 -5.56
N PHE A 59 11.04 -28.12 -5.77
CA PHE A 59 11.48 -28.95 -6.89
C PHE A 59 10.25 -29.39 -7.66
N ASN A 60 10.11 -28.96 -8.93
CA ASN A 60 8.89 -29.21 -9.72
C ASN A 60 7.60 -28.80 -8.99
N ASP A 61 7.65 -27.67 -8.27
CA ASP A 61 6.57 -27.14 -7.42
C ASP A 61 6.19 -28.01 -6.22
N GLU A 62 7.03 -28.97 -5.86
CA GLU A 62 6.86 -29.74 -4.62
C GLU A 62 7.74 -29.14 -3.51
N PRO A 63 7.17 -28.85 -2.32
CA PRO A 63 7.96 -28.39 -1.18
C PRO A 63 9.00 -29.42 -0.73
N GLY A 64 10.27 -29.10 -0.94
CA GLY A 64 11.45 -29.90 -0.60
C GLY A 64 12.10 -29.51 0.74
N PRO A 65 13.45 -29.45 0.83
CA PRO A 65 14.19 -29.09 2.04
C PRO A 65 13.82 -27.72 2.61
N ARG A 66 14.04 -27.56 3.91
CA ARG A 66 13.82 -26.31 4.63
C ARG A 66 15.05 -25.41 4.52
N THR A 67 14.83 -24.13 4.25
CA THR A 67 15.85 -23.08 4.31
C THR A 67 15.33 -21.94 5.18
N SER A 68 16.19 -20.98 5.53
CA SER A 68 15.75 -19.79 6.25
C SER A 68 16.61 -18.59 5.92
N ALA A 69 16.01 -17.41 6.04
CA ALA A 69 16.72 -16.15 5.95
C ALA A 69 16.26 -15.20 7.05
N ILE A 70 16.96 -14.08 7.19
CA ILE A 70 16.65 -13.03 8.15
C ILE A 70 16.35 -11.77 7.37
N VAL A 71 15.20 -11.15 7.67
CA VAL A 71 14.71 -9.95 6.97
C VAL A 71 14.26 -8.90 8.00
N PRO A 72 14.21 -7.61 7.63
CA PRO A 72 13.61 -6.59 8.49
C PRO A 72 12.13 -6.90 8.76
N LEU A 73 11.69 -6.68 9.99
CA LEU A 73 10.28 -6.82 10.38
C LEU A 73 9.36 -5.97 9.50
N SER A 74 9.80 -4.75 9.17
CA SER A 74 9.03 -3.81 8.33
C SER A 74 8.83 -4.31 6.90
N SER A 75 9.71 -5.18 6.40
CA SER A 75 9.59 -5.78 5.07
C SER A 75 8.79 -7.09 5.07
N LEU A 76 8.46 -7.64 6.24
CA LEU A 76 7.76 -8.92 6.38
C LEU A 76 6.43 -9.01 5.61
N PRO A 77 5.61 -7.92 5.46
CA PRO A 77 4.42 -7.95 4.61
C PRO A 77 4.67 -8.25 3.12
N HIS A 78 5.92 -8.18 2.64
CA HIS A 78 6.31 -8.61 1.28
C HIS A 78 6.59 -10.12 1.22
N TYR A 79 7.09 -10.69 2.31
CA TYR A 79 7.36 -12.12 2.46
C TYR A 79 6.13 -12.86 2.97
N ARG A 80 4.98 -12.72 2.30
CA ARG A 80 3.75 -13.41 2.72
C ARG A 80 3.92 -14.92 2.54
N LYS A 81 3.45 -15.71 3.50
CA LYS A 81 3.36 -17.17 3.35
C LYS A 81 2.59 -17.48 2.06
N GLY A 82 3.13 -18.38 1.24
CA GLY A 82 2.63 -18.67 -0.10
C GLY A 82 3.39 -18.00 -1.24
N THR A 83 4.13 -16.91 -0.99
CA THR A 83 4.94 -16.27 -2.04
C THR A 83 6.19 -17.08 -2.37
N ILE A 84 6.57 -17.09 -3.64
CA ILE A 84 7.73 -17.83 -4.16
C ILE A 84 8.81 -16.82 -4.57
N TRP A 85 10.02 -17.04 -4.05
CA TRP A 85 11.18 -16.19 -4.25
C TRP A 85 12.28 -16.91 -5.01
N ARG A 86 12.93 -16.23 -5.96
CA ARG A 86 14.11 -16.69 -6.69
C ARG A 86 15.13 -15.57 -6.70
N ASP A 87 16.35 -15.87 -6.26
CA ASP A 87 17.49 -14.93 -6.26
C ASP A 87 17.17 -13.57 -5.59
N GLY A 88 16.37 -13.59 -4.53
CA GLY A 88 15.96 -12.40 -3.78
C GLY A 88 14.82 -11.59 -4.41
N ILE A 89 14.14 -12.11 -5.43
CA ILE A 89 12.97 -11.51 -6.09
C ILE A 89 11.78 -12.43 -5.86
N CYS A 90 10.61 -11.91 -5.47
CA CYS A 90 9.41 -12.76 -5.50
C CYS A 90 8.80 -12.76 -6.90
N ILE A 91 8.63 -13.97 -7.44
CA ILE A 91 8.32 -14.23 -8.83
C ILE A 91 6.88 -14.71 -9.03
N SER A 92 6.24 -15.21 -7.97
CA SER A 92 4.84 -15.67 -8.01
C SER A 92 4.26 -15.78 -6.60
N ASP A 93 2.94 -15.94 -6.53
CA ASP A 93 2.23 -16.42 -5.32
C ASP A 93 1.81 -17.88 -5.54
N THR A 94 1.22 -18.48 -4.51
CA THR A 94 0.51 -19.76 -4.64
C THR A 94 -0.98 -19.53 -4.41
N ASP A 95 -1.80 -20.47 -4.83
CA ASP A 95 -3.23 -20.43 -4.59
C ASP A 95 -3.59 -20.59 -3.09
N LEU A 96 -2.68 -21.13 -2.26
CA LEU A 96 -2.84 -21.37 -0.82
C LEU A 96 -4.19 -22.05 -0.48
N ALA A 97 -4.70 -22.92 -1.36
CA ALA A 97 -6.09 -23.40 -1.35
C ALA A 97 -7.13 -22.26 -1.52
N SER A 98 -7.26 -21.78 -2.76
CA SER A 98 -8.16 -20.70 -3.22
C SER A 98 -9.63 -20.86 -2.80
N PRO A 99 -10.48 -19.80 -2.65
CA PRO A 99 -10.27 -18.36 -2.46
C PRO A 99 -10.24 -17.93 -0.96
N PRO A 100 -10.05 -16.63 -0.60
CA PRO A 100 -10.09 -16.19 0.80
C PRO A 100 -11.41 -16.52 1.50
N HIS A 101 -11.32 -17.04 2.72
CA HIS A 101 -12.46 -17.35 3.58
C HIS A 101 -12.68 -16.23 4.60
N THR A 102 -13.94 -15.82 4.76
CA THR A 102 -14.33 -14.86 5.79
C THR A 102 -14.86 -15.62 7.00
N PHE A 103 -14.38 -15.26 8.18
CA PHE A 103 -14.81 -15.82 9.46
C PHE A 103 -15.39 -14.72 10.32
N ASP A 104 -16.57 -14.97 10.88
CA ASP A 104 -17.09 -14.17 11.99
C ASP A 104 -16.34 -14.56 13.26
N VAL A 105 -15.78 -13.56 13.93
CA VAL A 105 -14.96 -13.73 15.12
C VAL A 105 -15.43 -12.82 16.24
N ASP A 106 -15.05 -13.19 17.46
CA ASP A 106 -15.24 -12.39 18.65
C ASP A 106 -13.89 -11.90 19.17
N PHE A 107 -13.68 -10.58 19.12
CA PHE A 107 -12.46 -9.96 19.61
C PHE A 107 -12.47 -9.75 21.13
N ASP A 108 -13.60 -10.03 21.81
CA ASP A 108 -13.64 -10.06 23.27
C ASP A 108 -12.80 -11.22 23.83
N GLU A 109 -12.32 -11.04 25.06
CA GLU A 109 -11.33 -11.94 25.70
C GLU A 109 -11.79 -13.40 25.87
N ARG A 110 -13.09 -13.68 25.73
CA ARG A 110 -13.63 -15.05 25.75
C ARG A 110 -13.61 -15.72 24.38
N GLY A 111 -13.57 -14.91 23.31
CA GLY A 111 -13.64 -15.31 21.91
C GLY A 111 -12.33 -15.85 21.33
N TRP A 112 -11.21 -15.59 22.01
CA TRP A 112 -9.88 -16.02 21.56
C TRP A 112 -8.99 -16.47 22.72
N SER A 113 -7.93 -17.20 22.40
CA SER A 113 -6.85 -17.56 23.32
C SER A 113 -5.49 -17.51 22.60
N LEU A 114 -4.41 -17.60 23.38
CA LEU A 114 -3.05 -17.77 22.85
C LEU A 114 -2.61 -19.21 23.02
N THR A 115 -1.95 -19.74 21.99
CA THR A 115 -1.38 -21.08 22.00
C THR A 115 -0.11 -21.14 21.15
N SER A 116 0.50 -22.30 21.05
CA SER A 116 1.54 -22.64 20.10
C SER A 116 1.47 -24.14 19.85
N ARG A 117 2.18 -24.65 18.85
CA ARG A 117 2.25 -26.11 18.70
C ARG A 117 2.87 -26.79 19.93
N SER A 118 3.87 -26.16 20.54
CA SER A 118 4.45 -26.64 21.79
C SER A 118 3.42 -26.72 22.92
N ASP A 119 2.57 -25.70 23.08
CA ASP A 119 1.51 -25.68 24.11
C ASP A 119 0.43 -26.72 23.83
N LEU A 120 -0.01 -26.85 22.58
CA LEU A 120 -0.99 -27.86 22.19
C LEU A 120 -0.48 -29.28 22.49
N ILE A 121 0.80 -29.56 22.23
CA ILE A 121 1.38 -30.87 22.55
C ILE A 121 1.44 -31.10 24.05
N SER A 122 1.91 -30.11 24.83
CA SER A 122 2.05 -30.27 26.29
C SER A 122 0.70 -30.43 27.00
N GLN A 123 -0.37 -29.87 26.42
CA GLN A 123 -1.74 -29.98 26.93
C GLN A 123 -2.50 -31.21 26.43
N GLY A 124 -1.88 -32.08 25.62
CA GLY A 124 -2.57 -33.24 25.02
C GLY A 124 -3.50 -32.90 23.85
N ASN A 125 -3.45 -31.67 23.34
CA ASN A 125 -4.29 -31.13 22.27
C ASN A 125 -3.55 -31.07 20.91
N ALA A 126 -2.54 -31.93 20.69
CA ALA A 126 -1.73 -31.94 19.47
C ALA A 126 -2.54 -32.14 18.17
N HIS A 127 -3.74 -32.71 18.27
CA HIS A 127 -4.66 -32.92 17.15
C HIS A 127 -5.18 -31.59 16.56
N ILE A 128 -5.26 -30.50 17.34
CA ILE A 128 -5.72 -29.19 16.86
C ILE A 128 -4.78 -28.62 15.78
N PHE A 129 -3.47 -28.87 15.91
CA PHE A 129 -2.48 -28.47 14.92
C PHE A 129 -1.32 -29.47 14.83
N HIS A 130 -1.55 -30.57 14.12
CA HIS A 130 -0.58 -31.64 14.03
C HIS A 130 0.55 -31.33 13.02
N HIS A 131 1.78 -31.77 13.31
CA HIS A 131 2.94 -31.50 12.45
C HIS A 131 2.79 -32.08 11.04
N HIS A 132 2.11 -33.21 10.89
CA HIS A 132 1.97 -33.88 9.60
C HIS A 132 1.04 -33.15 8.63
N GLU A 133 0.09 -32.35 9.14
CA GLU A 133 -0.86 -31.58 8.32
C GLU A 133 -0.23 -30.30 7.75
N TYR A 134 0.67 -29.67 8.53
CA TYR A 134 1.50 -28.58 8.05
C TYR A 134 2.88 -28.60 8.76
N PRO A 135 3.90 -29.23 8.15
CA PRO A 135 5.22 -29.40 8.79
C PRO A 135 5.91 -28.07 9.04
N LEU A 136 6.10 -27.69 10.30
CA LEU A 136 6.91 -26.50 10.65
C LEU A 136 8.40 -26.87 10.72
N GLN A 137 9.26 -25.89 11.04
CA GLN A 137 10.69 -26.15 11.25
C GLN A 137 10.91 -27.10 12.43
N TYR A 138 10.15 -26.90 13.52
CA TYR A 138 10.25 -27.69 14.74
C TYR A 138 8.92 -28.42 15.01
N GLN A 139 9.01 -29.61 15.61
CA GLN A 139 7.82 -30.36 16.00
C GLN A 139 7.15 -29.71 17.23
N HIS A 140 7.95 -29.26 18.20
CA HIS A 140 7.54 -28.42 19.33
C HIS A 140 7.80 -26.94 19.03
N ASP A 141 7.17 -26.42 17.96
CA ASP A 141 7.35 -25.03 17.57
C ASP A 141 6.71 -24.07 18.59
N ARG A 142 7.47 -23.05 19.01
CA ARG A 142 7.08 -22.07 20.04
C ARG A 142 6.52 -20.77 19.47
N THR A 143 6.45 -20.63 18.14
CA THR A 143 5.78 -19.49 17.53
C THR A 143 4.32 -19.44 17.97
N ARG A 144 3.91 -18.27 18.46
CA ARG A 144 2.60 -18.10 19.06
C ARG A 144 1.53 -17.96 17.99
N LEU A 145 0.38 -18.51 18.30
CA LEU A 145 -0.83 -18.53 17.51
C LEU A 145 -1.95 -17.89 18.33
N LEU A 146 -2.71 -17.02 17.67
CA LEU A 146 -4.00 -16.55 18.13
C LEU A 146 -5.04 -17.58 17.70
N ASP A 147 -5.79 -18.12 18.65
CA ASP A 147 -6.81 -19.15 18.45
C ASP A 147 -8.19 -18.55 18.69
N PHE A 148 -8.92 -18.24 17.61
CA PHE A 148 -10.30 -17.80 17.69
C PHE A 148 -11.24 -18.99 17.73
N LYS A 149 -12.19 -18.95 18.67
CA LYS A 149 -13.28 -19.92 18.74
C LYS A 149 -14.34 -19.57 17.69
N LEU A 150 -14.71 -20.55 16.88
CA LEU A 150 -15.74 -20.48 15.85
C LEU A 150 -16.89 -21.46 16.19
N ASP A 151 -18.06 -21.24 15.60
CA ASP A 151 -19.22 -22.14 15.69
C ASP A 151 -19.50 -22.58 17.15
N ASP A 152 -19.65 -21.60 18.06
CA ASP A 152 -19.83 -21.79 19.52
C ASP A 152 -18.74 -22.62 20.21
N GLY A 153 -17.52 -22.63 19.64
CA GLY A 153 -16.35 -23.33 20.17
C GLY A 153 -16.15 -24.75 19.62
N THR A 154 -16.91 -25.14 18.59
CA THR A 154 -16.74 -26.44 17.93
C THR A 154 -15.68 -26.44 16.83
N LYS A 155 -15.30 -25.25 16.34
CA LYS A 155 -14.21 -25.05 15.38
C LYS A 155 -13.27 -23.93 15.82
N ASN A 156 -12.09 -23.89 15.21
CA ASN A 156 -11.04 -22.94 15.56
C ASN A 156 -10.47 -22.25 14.32
N LEU A 157 -10.10 -20.97 14.46
CA LEU A 157 -9.29 -20.23 13.50
C LEU A 157 -7.94 -19.90 14.14
N LEU A 158 -6.88 -20.54 13.65
CA LEU A 158 -5.50 -20.29 14.10
C LEU A 158 -4.83 -19.26 13.20
N ILE A 159 -4.32 -18.19 13.79
CA ILE A 159 -3.58 -17.13 13.09
C ILE A 159 -2.22 -16.94 13.76
N PRO A 160 -1.09 -17.01 13.05
CA PRO A 160 0.21 -16.67 13.62
C PRO A 160 0.20 -15.25 14.17
N CYS A 161 0.62 -15.08 15.42
CA CYS A 161 0.63 -13.77 16.08
C CYS A 161 1.44 -12.74 15.29
N THR A 162 2.57 -13.14 14.70
CA THR A 162 3.38 -12.26 13.84
C THR A 162 2.62 -11.83 12.58
N GLU A 163 1.80 -12.71 11.98
CA GLU A 163 0.94 -12.34 10.84
C GLU A 163 -0.15 -11.35 11.27
N TYR A 164 -0.79 -11.61 12.42
CA TYR A 164 -1.81 -10.72 12.96
C TYR A 164 -1.23 -9.33 13.28
N PHE A 165 -0.05 -9.26 13.89
CA PHE A 165 0.61 -8.00 14.21
C PHE A 165 0.93 -7.16 12.97
N ILE A 166 1.61 -7.73 11.97
CA ILE A 166 2.06 -6.94 10.81
C ILE A 166 0.93 -6.58 9.83
N ARG A 167 -0.26 -7.19 9.97
CA ARG A 167 -1.40 -6.96 9.07
C ARG A 167 -2.58 -6.25 9.72
N ALA A 168 -2.92 -6.59 10.97
CA ALA A 168 -4.15 -6.16 11.63
C ALA A 168 -3.95 -5.07 12.71
N TYR A 169 -2.73 -4.79 13.17
CA TYR A 169 -2.51 -3.68 14.11
C TYR A 169 -2.52 -2.32 13.41
N ALA A 170 -1.67 -2.14 12.40
CA ALA A 170 -1.56 -0.88 11.68
C ALA A 170 -1.18 -1.11 10.22
N ARG A 171 -1.42 -0.09 9.39
CA ARG A 171 -1.13 -0.17 7.95
C ARG A 171 0.29 0.24 7.63
N ASN A 172 0.81 1.23 8.36
CA ASN A 172 2.22 1.61 8.27
C ASN A 172 3.06 0.69 9.15
N MET A 173 4.03 0.02 8.54
CA MET A 173 5.02 -0.76 9.29
C MET A 173 5.93 0.09 10.16
N GLU A 174 5.92 1.41 10.03
CA GLU A 174 6.54 2.34 10.97
C GLU A 174 5.93 2.22 12.38
N VAL A 175 4.62 1.94 12.49
CA VAL A 175 3.96 1.67 13.79
C VAL A 175 4.54 0.40 14.42
N CYS A 176 4.60 -0.69 13.64
CA CYS A 176 5.14 -1.95 14.11
C CYS A 176 6.63 -1.83 14.49
N ARG A 177 7.42 -1.09 13.70
CA ARG A 177 8.83 -0.80 13.98
C ARG A 177 9.00 -0.02 15.28
N ALA A 178 8.21 1.04 15.48
CA ALA A 178 8.26 1.85 16.69
C ALA A 178 7.94 0.99 17.93
N LEU A 179 6.86 0.21 17.90
CA LEU A 179 6.49 -0.71 18.98
C LEU A 179 7.56 -1.75 19.27
N ALA A 180 8.31 -2.21 18.26
CA ALA A 180 9.33 -3.23 18.42
C ALA A 180 10.72 -2.69 18.83
N THR A 181 10.96 -1.37 18.78
CA THR A 181 12.33 -0.81 18.97
C THR A 181 12.43 0.35 19.94
N LEU A 182 11.34 1.02 20.26
CA LEU A 182 11.34 2.23 21.08
C LEU A 182 10.77 1.98 22.47
N ARG A 183 11.20 2.76 23.46
CA ARG A 183 10.52 2.77 24.77
C ARG A 183 9.13 3.37 24.64
N TRP A 184 8.22 3.05 25.55
CA TRP A 184 6.83 3.51 25.49
C TRP A 184 6.68 5.04 25.34
N SER A 185 7.48 5.83 26.07
CA SER A 185 7.48 7.30 25.93
C SER A 185 7.82 7.74 24.50
N ASP A 186 8.82 7.12 23.91
CA ASP A 186 9.31 7.44 22.56
C ASP A 186 8.33 6.95 21.48
N VAL A 187 7.62 5.83 21.73
CA VAL A 187 6.50 5.38 20.90
C VAL A 187 5.44 6.47 20.84
N MET A 188 5.01 6.98 22.01
CA MET A 188 4.00 8.04 22.07
C MET A 188 4.47 9.32 21.35
N SER A 189 5.74 9.73 21.52
CA SER A 189 6.29 10.89 20.81
C SER A 189 6.44 10.69 19.29
N VAL A 190 6.63 9.45 18.84
CA VAL A 190 6.64 9.13 17.40
C VAL A 190 5.23 9.12 16.82
N PHE A 191 4.22 8.77 17.61
CA PHE A 191 2.84 8.67 17.14
C PHE A 191 2.08 10.00 17.22
N PHE A 192 2.31 10.78 18.28
CA PHE A 192 1.54 11.98 18.58
C PHE A 192 2.43 13.20 18.67
N ASP A 193 1.97 14.29 18.08
CA ASP A 193 2.48 15.63 18.36
C ASP A 193 2.05 16.10 19.77
N ASP A 194 0.85 15.66 20.17
CA ASP A 194 0.24 15.92 21.46
C ASP A 194 -0.67 14.72 21.80
N SER A 195 -0.36 14.05 22.91
CA SER A 195 -1.06 12.86 23.38
C SER A 195 -2.01 13.15 24.55
N HIS A 196 -2.45 14.39 24.74
CA HIS A 196 -3.49 14.69 25.73
C HIS A 196 -4.86 14.29 25.16
N ARG A 197 -5.65 13.59 25.99
CA ARG A 197 -7.04 13.23 25.67
C ARG A 197 -7.91 14.49 25.73
N ASP A 198 -8.75 14.70 24.73
CA ASP A 198 -9.84 15.69 24.79
C ASP A 198 -11.03 15.06 25.53
N GLU A 199 -11.67 15.83 26.41
CA GLU A 199 -12.74 15.33 27.30
C GLU A 199 -14.02 14.95 26.56
N TYR A 200 -14.29 15.58 25.40
CA TYR A 200 -15.60 15.52 24.74
C TYR A 200 -15.57 14.81 23.39
N ARG A 201 -14.38 14.50 22.86
CA ARG A 201 -14.23 13.94 21.51
C ARG A 201 -12.94 13.16 21.35
N TRP A 202 -12.94 12.27 20.37
CA TRP A 202 -11.73 11.55 19.96
C TRP A 202 -10.88 12.41 19.04
N LEU A 203 -10.17 13.39 19.62
CA LEU A 203 -9.22 14.25 18.90
C LEU A 203 -7.84 13.61 18.86
N VAL A 204 -7.34 13.33 17.66
CA VAL A 204 -6.00 12.80 17.41
C VAL A 204 -5.14 13.88 16.76
N LYS A 205 -4.06 14.27 17.44
CA LYS A 205 -3.02 15.18 16.95
C LYS A 205 -1.76 14.36 16.60
N PRO A 206 -1.69 13.76 15.40
CA PRO A 206 -0.59 12.89 15.00
C PRO A 206 0.72 13.65 14.84
N SER A 207 1.84 12.94 14.99
CA SER A 207 3.14 13.47 14.58
C SER A 207 3.26 13.54 13.05
N PRO A 208 4.24 14.29 12.50
CA PRO A 208 4.54 14.30 11.06
C PRO A 208 4.92 12.93 10.47
N LYS A 209 5.26 11.93 11.31
CA LYS A 209 5.60 10.57 10.85
C LYS A 209 4.34 9.74 10.58
N MET A 210 3.23 10.04 11.24
CA MET A 210 1.99 9.28 11.12
C MET A 210 1.15 9.77 9.94
N ARG A 211 0.31 8.88 9.42
CA ARG A 211 -0.55 9.14 8.26
C ARG A 211 -2.00 8.87 8.60
N TYR A 212 -2.88 9.47 7.81
CA TYR A 212 -4.32 9.47 8.08
C TYR A 212 -4.95 8.07 8.11
N TYR A 213 -4.35 7.08 7.43
CA TYR A 213 -4.88 5.73 7.37
C TYR A 213 -4.65 4.95 8.68
N ASP A 214 -3.77 5.43 9.57
CA ASP A 214 -3.57 4.87 10.92
C ASP A 214 -4.45 5.56 11.98
N ALA A 215 -5.35 6.47 11.58
CA ALA A 215 -6.14 7.28 12.52
C ALA A 215 -6.98 6.45 13.50
N VAL A 216 -7.57 5.33 13.05
CA VAL A 216 -8.37 4.45 13.93
C VAL A 216 -7.48 3.79 14.99
N PHE A 217 -6.33 3.27 14.59
CA PHE A 217 -5.36 2.67 15.51
C PHE A 217 -4.89 3.71 16.55
N LEU A 218 -4.50 4.90 16.09
CA LEU A 218 -4.01 5.96 16.97
C LEU A 218 -5.10 6.50 17.90
N ALA A 219 -6.35 6.59 17.46
CA ALA A 219 -7.44 7.03 18.30
C ALA A 219 -7.73 6.00 19.42
N HIS A 220 -7.77 4.71 19.11
CA HIS A 220 -7.94 3.68 20.14
C HIS A 220 -6.76 3.62 21.10
N LEU A 221 -5.53 3.70 20.59
CA LEU A 221 -4.36 3.80 21.45
C LEU A 221 -4.47 4.96 22.45
N LEU A 222 -5.05 6.08 22.03
CA LEU A 222 -5.15 7.28 22.86
C LEU A 222 -6.34 7.27 23.81
N TYR A 223 -7.51 6.76 23.41
CA TYR A 223 -8.78 6.91 24.13
C TYR A 223 -9.37 5.59 24.68
N ASP A 224 -8.87 4.43 24.26
CA ASP A 224 -9.37 3.12 24.68
C ASP A 224 -8.33 2.41 25.54
N ASP A 225 -8.59 2.33 26.85
CA ASP A 225 -7.68 1.72 27.82
C ASP A 225 -7.46 0.22 27.57
N TYR A 226 -8.41 -0.48 26.93
CA TYR A 226 -8.17 -1.86 26.50
C TYR A 226 -7.12 -1.90 25.38
N ALA A 227 -7.31 -1.06 24.35
CA ALA A 227 -6.38 -0.98 23.23
C ALA A 227 -4.98 -0.55 23.69
N GLU A 228 -4.88 0.49 24.53
CA GLU A 228 -3.61 0.95 25.09
C GLU A 228 -2.87 -0.20 25.79
N ARG A 229 -3.55 -0.94 26.68
CA ARG A 229 -2.94 -2.07 27.40
C ARG A 229 -2.45 -3.16 26.45
N ARG A 230 -3.24 -3.53 25.44
CA ARG A 230 -2.89 -4.59 24.48
C ARG A 230 -1.72 -4.17 23.58
N ILE A 231 -1.69 -2.91 23.15
CA ILE A 231 -0.60 -2.35 22.34
C ILE A 231 0.69 -2.19 23.17
N ARG A 232 0.57 -1.70 24.40
CA ARG A 232 1.69 -1.57 25.34
C ARG A 232 2.28 -2.92 25.71
N HIS A 233 1.47 -3.97 25.80
CA HIS A 233 1.94 -5.33 26.02
C HIS A 233 2.86 -5.81 24.89
N ILE A 234 2.57 -5.48 23.62
CA ILE A 234 3.48 -5.78 22.50
C ILE A 234 4.82 -5.09 22.71
N ASN A 235 4.81 -3.78 23.01
CA ASN A 235 6.04 -3.03 23.24
C ASN A 235 6.85 -3.64 24.41
N ALA A 236 6.18 -3.99 25.50
CA ALA A 236 6.81 -4.59 26.66
C ALA A 236 7.56 -5.89 26.32
N GLN A 237 7.04 -6.74 25.42
CA GLN A 237 7.73 -7.96 24.99
C GLN A 237 9.09 -7.69 24.34
N PHE A 238 9.28 -6.53 23.69
CA PHE A 238 10.55 -6.15 23.06
C PHE A 238 11.50 -5.43 24.00
N ILE A 239 10.96 -4.62 24.93
CA ILE A 239 11.77 -3.75 25.78
C ILE A 239 12.23 -4.44 27.07
N SER A 240 11.48 -5.42 27.57
CA SER A 240 11.82 -6.14 28.81
C SER A 240 12.83 -7.28 28.63
N GLN A 241 13.08 -7.70 27.38
CA GLN A 241 13.95 -8.83 27.09
C GLN A 241 15.37 -8.39 26.75
N ASP A 242 16.33 -9.30 26.92
CA ASP A 242 17.70 -9.11 26.46
C ASP A 242 17.72 -8.84 24.93
N PRO A 243 18.55 -7.92 24.41
CA PRO A 243 18.62 -7.64 22.97
C PRO A 243 18.92 -8.85 22.08
N SER A 244 19.56 -9.90 22.60
CA SER A 244 19.83 -11.14 21.88
C SER A 244 18.69 -12.17 21.95
N ALA A 245 17.69 -11.93 22.79
CA ALA A 245 16.58 -12.83 23.01
C ALA A 245 15.76 -13.05 21.73
N LEU A 246 15.30 -14.29 21.57
CA LEU A 246 14.35 -14.67 20.53
C LEU A 246 12.93 -14.44 21.04
N ILE A 247 12.23 -13.48 20.43
CA ILE A 247 10.89 -13.06 20.82
C ILE A 247 9.88 -13.86 19.98
N PHE A 248 9.14 -14.73 20.65
CA PHE A 248 7.96 -15.39 20.12
C PHE A 248 6.74 -14.53 20.42
N MET A 249 6.50 -13.54 19.56
CA MET A 249 5.53 -12.46 19.79
C MET A 249 4.12 -12.97 20.10
N GLU A 250 3.53 -12.45 21.17
CA GLU A 250 2.14 -12.64 21.57
C GLU A 250 1.32 -11.42 21.14
N ALA A 251 0.78 -11.46 19.92
CA ALA A 251 -0.09 -10.42 19.39
C ALA A 251 -1.55 -10.84 19.55
N THR A 252 -2.33 -9.96 20.17
CA THR A 252 -3.74 -10.22 20.54
C THR A 252 -4.62 -9.14 19.93
N PRO A 253 -5.94 -9.35 19.83
CA PRO A 253 -6.86 -8.28 19.44
C PRO A 253 -6.65 -7.03 20.29
N TRP A 254 -6.46 -5.90 19.61
CA TRP A 254 -6.28 -4.59 20.25
C TRP A 254 -7.60 -3.83 20.40
N PHE A 255 -8.71 -4.41 19.95
CA PHE A 255 -10.05 -3.89 20.16
C PHE A 255 -11.02 -5.02 20.51
N ARG A 256 -12.24 -4.66 20.91
CA ARG A 256 -13.29 -5.56 21.41
C ARG A 256 -14.51 -5.61 20.51
N GLY A 257 -15.38 -6.59 20.75
CA GLY A 257 -16.63 -6.79 20.04
C GLY A 257 -16.57 -7.80 18.89
N LYS A 258 -17.70 -8.00 18.24
CA LYS A 258 -17.83 -8.91 17.09
C LYS A 258 -17.27 -8.27 15.83
N GLY A 259 -16.73 -9.09 14.93
CA GLY A 259 -16.34 -8.63 13.62
C GLY A 259 -15.89 -9.78 12.74
N GLN A 260 -15.14 -9.45 11.69
CA GLN A 260 -14.76 -10.42 10.67
C GLN A 260 -13.26 -10.40 10.42
N LEU A 261 -12.73 -11.57 10.09
CA LEU A 261 -11.39 -11.75 9.55
C LEU A 261 -11.47 -12.46 8.21
N GLN A 262 -10.69 -12.01 7.23
CA GLN A 262 -10.59 -12.66 5.93
C GLN A 262 -9.20 -13.27 5.76
N CYS A 263 -9.16 -14.57 5.53
CA CYS A 263 -7.96 -15.40 5.61
C CYS A 263 -7.77 -16.25 4.36
N ARG A 264 -6.53 -16.45 3.94
CA ARG A 264 -6.13 -17.54 3.02
C ARG A 264 -5.32 -18.56 3.80
N GLY A 265 -5.58 -19.84 3.57
CA GLY A 265 -5.08 -20.89 4.45
C GLY A 265 -5.70 -22.24 4.14
N ARG A 266 -5.55 -23.18 5.07
CA ARG A 266 -5.98 -24.56 4.88
C ARG A 266 -6.78 -25.05 6.08
N TRP A 267 -7.81 -25.84 5.81
CA TRP A 267 -8.47 -26.65 6.82
C TRP A 267 -7.56 -27.81 7.22
N ILE A 268 -7.40 -27.99 8.53
CA ILE A 268 -6.66 -29.08 9.18
C ILE A 268 -7.55 -29.69 10.28
N ASN A 269 -7.05 -30.67 11.01
CA ASN A 269 -7.77 -31.36 12.08
C ASN A 269 -9.13 -31.90 11.58
N GLY A 270 -9.11 -32.55 10.40
CA GLY A 270 -10.31 -33.08 9.76
C GLY A 270 -11.39 -32.02 9.44
N GLY A 271 -11.00 -30.76 9.19
CA GLY A 271 -11.93 -29.67 8.89
C GLY A 271 -12.46 -28.93 10.11
N LYS A 272 -11.93 -29.19 11.31
CA LYS A 272 -12.33 -28.49 12.54
C LYS A 272 -11.50 -27.25 12.84
N THR A 273 -10.31 -27.14 12.25
CA THR A 273 -9.42 -26.00 12.47
C THR A 273 -9.03 -25.39 11.14
N PHE A 274 -9.22 -24.08 10.97
CA PHE A 274 -8.67 -23.35 9.84
C PHE A 274 -7.33 -22.72 10.24
N LEU A 275 -6.26 -23.08 9.53
CA LEU A 275 -4.95 -22.47 9.70
C LEU A 275 -4.80 -21.29 8.74
N CYS A 276 -4.88 -20.06 9.25
CA CYS A 276 -4.62 -18.85 8.49
C CYS A 276 -3.13 -18.70 8.21
N LEU A 277 -2.76 -18.80 6.94
CA LEU A 277 -1.38 -18.59 6.49
C LEU A 277 -1.15 -17.13 6.08
N ASN A 278 -2.18 -16.47 5.55
CA ASN A 278 -2.14 -15.09 5.08
C ASN A 278 -3.44 -14.37 5.46
N LEU A 279 -3.32 -13.35 6.31
CA LEU A 279 -4.45 -12.53 6.75
C LEU A 279 -4.63 -11.37 5.77
N VAL A 280 -5.74 -11.34 5.04
CA VAL A 280 -5.95 -10.39 3.93
C VAL A 280 -6.94 -9.28 4.26
N GLY A 281 -7.73 -9.43 5.32
CA GLY A 281 -8.61 -8.37 5.80
C GLY A 281 -9.07 -8.56 7.24
N SER A 282 -9.50 -7.46 7.85
CA SER A 282 -10.05 -7.42 9.20
C SER A 282 -11.11 -6.34 9.31
N SER A 283 -12.09 -6.56 10.18
CA SER A 283 -12.92 -5.47 10.70
C SER A 283 -12.06 -4.44 11.44
N GLN A 284 -12.60 -3.22 11.53
CA GLN A 284 -12.09 -2.16 12.39
C GLN A 284 -13.04 -1.99 13.58
N PRO A 285 -12.56 -1.49 14.72
CA PRO A 285 -13.43 -1.16 15.83
C PRO A 285 -14.43 -0.07 15.45
N GLU A 286 -15.69 -0.30 15.81
CA GLU A 286 -16.74 0.69 15.70
C GLU A 286 -16.59 1.79 16.76
N GLY A 287 -17.33 2.89 16.59
CA GLY A 287 -17.39 3.97 17.56
C GLY A 287 -17.60 5.32 16.90
N GLU A 288 -17.55 6.38 17.73
CA GLU A 288 -17.78 7.76 17.31
C GLU A 288 -16.78 8.25 16.25
N GLU A 289 -17.14 9.34 15.57
CA GLU A 289 -16.29 10.01 14.60
C GLU A 289 -14.96 10.46 15.22
N ILE A 290 -13.86 10.17 14.53
CA ILE A 290 -12.51 10.56 14.95
C ILE A 290 -12.16 11.91 14.32
N GLU A 291 -11.71 12.88 15.12
CA GLU A 291 -11.15 14.13 14.62
C GLU A 291 -9.64 14.00 14.41
N TRP A 292 -9.20 14.03 13.16
CA TRP A 292 -7.78 13.97 12.79
C TRP A 292 -7.23 15.38 12.53
N GLN A 293 -6.46 15.94 13.44
CA GLN A 293 -5.99 17.33 13.37
C GLN A 293 -4.48 17.43 13.11
N THR A 294 -4.10 17.90 11.92
CA THR A 294 -2.70 18.17 11.58
C THR A 294 -2.39 19.66 11.64
N LYS A 295 -1.15 20.01 11.99
CA LYS A 295 -0.69 21.40 11.91
C LYS A 295 -0.48 21.84 10.46
N LYS A 296 -0.87 23.07 10.16
CA LYS A 296 -0.57 23.79 8.93
C LYS A 296 0.10 25.10 9.33
N PHE A 297 1.36 25.26 9.00
CA PHE A 297 2.06 26.52 9.25
C PHE A 297 1.73 27.52 8.15
N ASP A 298 1.35 28.73 8.55
CA ASP A 298 1.10 29.87 7.67
C ASP A 298 2.16 30.93 7.94
N ASN A 299 2.71 31.49 6.87
CA ASN A 299 3.80 32.48 6.92
C ASN A 299 3.53 33.70 6.03
N SER A 300 2.29 33.86 5.56
CA SER A 300 1.89 35.00 4.73
C SER A 300 2.19 36.35 5.39
N GLU A 301 2.00 36.43 6.71
CA GLU A 301 2.18 37.65 7.51
C GLU A 301 3.44 37.64 8.40
N GLY A 302 4.26 36.58 8.31
CA GLY A 302 5.47 36.41 9.12
C GLY A 302 6.61 37.35 8.73
N LYS A 303 7.45 37.73 9.70
CA LYS A 303 8.67 38.51 9.44
C LYS A 303 9.76 37.61 8.83
N ASP A 304 10.71 38.20 8.12
CA ASP A 304 11.90 37.48 7.67
C ASP A 304 12.79 37.13 8.88
N GLY A 305 13.29 35.89 8.92
CA GLY A 305 14.11 35.38 10.03
C GLY A 305 13.60 34.10 10.68
N GLY A 306 12.54 33.48 10.12
CA GLY A 306 12.01 32.21 10.61
C GLY A 306 12.97 31.01 10.45
N ARG A 307 12.56 29.86 11.02
CA ARG A 307 13.35 28.62 11.06
C ARG A 307 13.73 28.11 9.66
N LEU A 308 14.95 27.56 9.52
CA LEU A 308 15.35 26.78 8.34
C LEU A 308 14.56 25.47 8.28
N VAL A 309 13.82 25.26 7.19
CA VAL A 309 13.07 24.02 6.94
C VAL A 309 13.83 23.18 5.92
N LEU A 310 14.24 21.98 6.35
CA LEU A 310 14.86 20.99 5.47
C LEU A 310 13.76 20.10 4.86
N PRO A 311 13.50 20.20 3.54
CA PRO A 311 12.42 19.44 2.91
C PRO A 311 12.75 17.95 2.84
N ARG A 312 11.81 17.07 3.20
CA ARG A 312 11.92 15.63 2.99
C ARG A 312 10.86 15.18 1.99
N PRO A 313 11.19 15.06 0.70
CA PRO A 313 10.25 14.60 -0.32
C PRO A 313 9.71 13.22 0.05
N VAL A 314 8.42 13.01 -0.22
CA VAL A 314 7.77 11.71 -0.06
C VAL A 314 7.24 11.30 -1.43
N ARG A 315 7.59 10.10 -1.88
CA ARG A 315 7.09 9.50 -3.12
C ARG A 315 6.65 8.06 -2.87
N THR A 316 5.81 7.54 -3.75
CA THR A 316 5.51 6.10 -3.77
C THR A 316 6.41 5.45 -4.81
N ALA A 317 6.89 4.24 -4.51
CA ALA A 317 7.66 3.45 -5.46
C ALA A 317 6.78 3.02 -6.63
N GLU A 318 7.34 3.09 -7.84
CA GLU A 318 6.66 2.60 -9.04
C GLU A 318 6.66 1.07 -9.07
N ALA A 319 5.75 0.48 -9.86
CA ALA A 319 5.76 -0.96 -10.10
C ALA A 319 7.10 -1.38 -10.73
N ASP A 320 7.64 -2.52 -10.28
CA ASP A 320 8.93 -3.08 -10.71
C ASP A 320 10.16 -2.18 -10.48
N GLU A 321 9.99 -1.02 -9.83
CA GLU A 321 11.09 -0.15 -9.44
C GLU A 321 12.06 -0.94 -8.57
N PHE A 322 13.34 -0.92 -8.96
CA PHE A 322 14.38 -1.58 -8.20
C PHE A 322 14.71 -0.77 -6.95
N LEU A 323 14.47 -1.38 -5.78
CA LEU A 323 14.79 -0.78 -4.49
C LEU A 323 15.67 -1.72 -3.69
N ASN A 324 16.87 -1.24 -3.35
CA ASN A 324 17.78 -1.97 -2.48
C ASN A 324 17.60 -1.55 -1.02
N GLU A 325 17.10 -2.44 -0.17
CA GLU A 325 16.86 -2.22 1.26
C GLU A 325 17.95 -2.86 2.13
N HIS A 326 18.67 -2.02 2.87
CA HIS A 326 19.67 -2.44 3.85
C HIS A 326 19.04 -2.81 5.18
N SER A 327 19.56 -3.88 5.78
CA SER A 327 19.16 -4.34 7.12
C SER A 327 20.15 -3.91 8.20
N HIS A 328 21.37 -3.54 7.81
CA HIS A 328 22.46 -3.18 8.74
C HIS A 328 22.93 -1.74 8.64
N ALA A 329 22.21 -0.91 7.89
CA ALA A 329 22.47 0.52 7.79
C ALA A 329 21.18 1.32 8.02
N ALA A 330 21.28 2.38 8.82
CA ALA A 330 20.18 3.32 9.03
C ALA A 330 20.12 4.33 7.87
N PRO A 331 18.95 4.89 7.53
CA PRO A 331 18.87 5.97 6.56
C PRO A 331 19.55 7.23 7.08
N ASP A 332 19.91 8.15 6.18
CA ASP A 332 20.35 9.48 6.57
C ASP A 332 19.21 10.23 7.26
N SER A 333 19.57 11.04 8.28
CA SER A 333 18.57 11.82 9.01
C SER A 333 17.81 12.77 8.10
N HIS A 334 18.50 13.41 7.14
CA HIS A 334 17.91 14.21 6.07
C HIS A 334 17.91 13.43 4.75
N SER A 335 16.86 12.65 4.53
CA SER A 335 16.68 11.84 3.33
C SER A 335 15.26 11.98 2.78
N GLU A 336 15.08 11.60 1.51
CA GLU A 336 13.76 11.35 0.95
C GLU A 336 13.10 10.10 1.57
N ILE A 337 11.78 10.04 1.45
CA ILE A 337 10.95 8.92 1.90
C ILE A 337 10.31 8.26 0.69
N THR A 338 10.61 6.99 0.47
CA THR A 338 9.99 6.16 -0.56
C THR A 338 9.00 5.19 0.09
N ILE A 339 7.72 5.33 -0.26
CA ILE A 339 6.65 4.45 0.19
C ILE A 339 6.61 3.22 -0.69
N VAL A 340 6.71 2.04 -0.08
CA VAL A 340 6.68 0.74 -0.74
C VAL A 340 5.43 -0.02 -0.35
N LYS A 341 4.57 -0.32 -1.33
CA LYS A 341 3.28 -0.97 -1.10
C LYS A 341 3.42 -2.50 -1.01
N PRO A 342 3.12 -3.14 0.14
CA PRO A 342 2.91 -4.58 0.22
C PRO A 342 1.52 -4.93 -0.31
N ALA A 343 1.13 -6.21 -0.19
CA ALA A 343 -0.21 -6.64 -0.57
C ALA A 343 -1.30 -5.81 0.15
N PRO A 344 -2.39 -5.44 -0.55
CA PRO A 344 -3.50 -4.73 0.06
C PRO A 344 -4.05 -5.42 1.30
N PHE A 345 -4.65 -4.64 2.20
CA PHE A 345 -5.31 -5.16 3.39
C PHE A 345 -6.72 -4.59 3.52
N LYS A 346 -7.71 -5.48 3.42
CA LYS A 346 -9.12 -5.13 3.31
C LYS A 346 -9.69 -4.74 4.67
N ILE A 347 -10.45 -3.64 4.69
CA ILE A 347 -11.31 -3.29 5.81
C ILE A 347 -12.64 -4.01 5.60
N LEU A 348 -13.05 -4.83 6.56
CA LEU A 348 -14.31 -5.56 6.55
C LEU A 348 -15.36 -4.83 7.41
N GLY A 349 -16.63 -4.94 7.04
CA GLY A 349 -17.71 -4.24 7.72
C GLY A 349 -17.67 -2.71 7.56
N SER A 350 -18.21 -2.01 8.54
CA SER A 350 -18.36 -0.55 8.53
C SER A 350 -17.02 0.16 8.73
N LYS A 351 -16.68 1.07 7.81
CA LYS A 351 -15.53 1.95 7.96
C LYS A 351 -15.86 3.07 8.96
N ARG A 352 -14.99 3.27 9.95
CA ARG A 352 -15.15 4.35 10.93
C ARG A 352 -15.03 5.74 10.30
N SER A 353 -15.90 6.67 10.70
CA SER A 353 -15.86 8.06 10.22
C SER A 353 -14.62 8.79 10.76
N ILE A 354 -13.93 9.54 9.89
CA ILE A 354 -12.77 10.34 10.24
C ILE A 354 -12.91 11.73 9.63
N LYS A 355 -12.96 12.76 10.48
CA LYS A 355 -13.03 14.16 10.10
C LYS A 355 -11.65 14.81 10.16
N LYS A 356 -11.13 15.20 9.00
CA LYS A 356 -9.81 15.86 8.89
C LYS A 356 -9.93 17.34 9.22
N LYS A 357 -9.15 17.82 10.18
CA LYS A 357 -9.00 19.24 10.56
C LYS A 357 -7.56 19.70 10.37
N LYS A 358 -7.40 21.00 10.20
CA LYS A 358 -6.08 21.65 10.20
C LYS A 358 -6.05 22.73 11.26
N GLU A 359 -5.05 22.68 12.12
CA GLU A 359 -4.72 23.77 13.02
C GLU A 359 -3.76 24.69 12.28
N VAL A 360 -4.14 25.96 12.08
CA VAL A 360 -3.30 26.94 11.41
C VAL A 360 -2.43 27.64 12.44
N ILE A 361 -1.12 27.49 12.32
CA ILE A 361 -0.14 28.14 13.20
C ILE A 361 0.57 29.23 12.41
N GLN A 362 0.45 30.47 12.86
CA GLN A 362 1.16 31.61 12.27
C GLN A 362 2.65 31.52 12.62
N THR A 363 3.51 31.71 11.62
CA THR A 363 4.96 31.57 11.74
C THR A 363 5.68 32.62 10.94
N ASP A 364 6.89 32.98 11.38
CA ASP A 364 7.80 33.80 10.59
C ASP A 364 8.22 33.08 9.29
N ARG A 365 8.59 33.87 8.29
CA ARG A 365 9.04 33.36 6.99
C ARG A 365 10.41 32.69 7.16
N GLY A 366 10.37 31.36 7.22
CA GLY A 366 11.54 30.51 7.24
C GLY A 366 12.21 30.39 5.86
N ARG A 367 13.51 30.08 5.87
CA ARG A 367 14.24 29.72 4.64
C ARG A 367 14.08 28.24 4.34
N LEU A 368 13.90 27.89 3.07
CA LEU A 368 13.96 26.49 2.64
C LEU A 368 15.43 26.10 2.50
N GLY A 369 15.85 25.06 3.20
CA GLY A 369 17.17 24.47 3.04
C GLY A 369 17.26 23.57 1.80
N PRO A 370 18.45 23.01 1.51
CA PRO A 370 18.64 22.16 0.35
C PRO A 370 17.80 20.89 0.43
N HIS A 371 17.38 20.41 -0.73
CA HIS A 371 16.83 19.06 -0.86
C HIS A 371 17.88 18.02 -0.47
N PRO A 372 17.46 16.87 0.09
CA PRO A 372 18.38 15.76 0.29
C PRO A 372 18.88 15.28 -1.08
N ASN A 373 20.06 14.67 -1.08
CA ASN A 373 20.58 13.99 -2.27
C ASN A 373 19.67 12.80 -2.63
N GLU A 374 19.66 12.44 -3.92
CA GLU A 374 18.98 11.24 -4.39
C GLU A 374 19.63 9.98 -3.80
N ALA A 375 18.82 9.13 -3.19
CA ALA A 375 19.33 7.97 -2.48
C ALA A 375 19.74 6.85 -3.45
N THR A 376 20.92 6.27 -3.26
CA THR A 376 21.38 5.11 -4.05
C THR A 376 20.92 3.77 -3.47
N SER A 377 20.52 3.77 -2.20
CA SER A 377 19.94 2.62 -1.51
C SER A 377 19.01 3.10 -0.39
N HIS A 378 18.30 2.19 0.27
CA HIS A 378 17.27 2.56 1.23
C HIS A 378 17.31 1.70 2.49
N SER A 379 16.57 2.13 3.52
CA SER A 379 16.43 1.41 4.80
C SER A 379 15.12 1.77 5.48
N SER A 380 14.48 0.81 6.15
CA SER A 380 13.28 1.03 6.96
C SER A 380 13.57 1.56 8.38
N GLY A 381 14.84 1.75 8.76
CA GLY A 381 15.22 2.19 10.11
C GLY A 381 14.89 3.65 10.44
N GLU A 382 15.18 4.05 11.67
CA GLU A 382 15.15 5.47 12.08
C GLU A 382 16.35 6.22 11.48
N GLY A 383 16.12 7.40 10.91
CA GLY A 383 17.16 8.21 10.28
C GLY A 383 18.18 8.75 11.28
N SER A 384 19.46 8.57 10.98
CA SER A 384 20.57 9.04 11.82
C SER A 384 21.76 9.47 10.98
N GLY A 385 22.56 10.42 11.46
CA GLY A 385 23.74 10.91 10.72
C GLY A 385 23.41 11.52 9.35
N ALA A 386 24.44 11.65 8.50
CA ALA A 386 24.36 12.16 7.14
C ALA A 386 25.49 11.55 6.28
N GLY A 387 25.37 11.66 4.95
CA GLY A 387 26.44 11.32 4.00
C GLY A 387 26.53 9.84 3.62
N LYS A 388 25.57 9.00 4.04
CA LYS A 388 25.52 7.58 3.67
C LYS A 388 24.84 7.36 2.31
N ASN A 389 24.07 8.35 1.85
CA ASN A 389 23.23 8.28 0.66
C ASN A 389 22.17 7.17 0.72
N ILE A 390 21.63 6.95 1.93
CA ILE A 390 20.61 5.93 2.21
C ILE A 390 19.27 6.63 2.51
N GLY A 391 18.29 6.39 1.65
CA GLY A 391 16.91 6.89 1.75
C GLY A 391 16.06 6.11 2.75
N LYS A 392 14.98 6.71 3.23
CA LYS A 392 14.03 6.04 4.13
C LYS A 392 12.98 5.26 3.32
N LEU A 393 12.69 4.01 3.72
CA LEU A 393 11.49 3.29 3.28
C LEU A 393 10.38 3.34 4.33
N GLU A 394 9.16 3.52 3.85
CA GLU A 394 7.92 3.28 4.61
C GLU A 394 7.13 2.17 3.90
N HIS A 395 6.81 1.06 4.58
CA HIS A 395 6.00 -0.02 4.00
C HIS A 395 4.55 0.15 4.42
N VAL A 396 3.65 0.39 3.45
CA VAL A 396 2.28 0.83 3.70
C VAL A 396 1.29 0.07 2.84
N ALA A 397 0.38 -0.69 3.47
CA ALA A 397 -0.67 -1.43 2.76
C ALA A 397 -1.85 -0.53 2.36
N ASP A 398 -2.29 -0.65 1.11
CA ASP A 398 -3.50 0.02 0.62
C ASP A 398 -4.76 -0.53 1.33
N ALA A 399 -5.70 0.36 1.70
CA ALA A 399 -7.13 -0.01 1.62
C ALA A 399 -7.40 -0.09 0.13
N GLU A 400 -8.13 -1.08 -0.37
CA GLU A 400 -8.41 -1.28 -1.81
C GLU A 400 -8.90 -0.05 -2.62
N ILE A 401 -9.09 1.14 -2.02
CA ILE A 401 -9.44 2.40 -2.69
C ILE A 401 -8.55 3.55 -2.19
N GLU A 402 -7.23 3.39 -2.30
CA GLU A 402 -6.31 4.52 -2.29
C GLU A 402 -5.85 4.80 -3.71
N THR A 403 -5.87 6.08 -4.10
CA THR A 403 -5.40 6.53 -5.43
C THR A 403 -3.98 6.05 -5.69
N GLN A 404 -3.76 5.46 -6.85
CA GLN A 404 -2.43 5.04 -7.33
C GLN A 404 -1.82 6.09 -8.28
N GLY A 405 -2.36 7.31 -8.24
CA GLY A 405 -2.15 8.36 -9.22
C GLY A 405 -3.35 8.48 -10.15
N PHE A 406 -3.84 9.69 -10.34
CA PHE A 406 -5.07 10.02 -11.06
C PHE A 406 -5.18 9.35 -12.44
N LEU A 407 -4.12 9.45 -13.26
CA LEU A 407 -4.13 8.85 -14.60
C LEU A 407 -4.16 7.32 -14.54
N TYR A 408 -3.49 6.73 -13.55
CA TYR A 408 -3.50 5.30 -13.34
C TYR A 408 -4.86 4.81 -12.82
N ASP A 409 -5.52 5.59 -11.97
CA ASP A 409 -6.88 5.30 -11.51
C ASP A 409 -7.88 5.30 -12.68
N ILE A 410 -7.73 6.22 -13.66
CA ILE A 410 -8.55 6.24 -14.89
C ILE A 410 -8.30 4.99 -15.75
N TRP A 411 -7.04 4.61 -15.93
CA TRP A 411 -6.66 3.38 -16.62
C TRP A 411 -7.26 2.13 -15.96
N ASN A 412 -7.10 2.00 -14.64
CA ASN A 412 -7.65 0.90 -13.86
C ASN A 412 -9.17 0.84 -13.91
N ALA A 413 -9.84 1.99 -13.93
CA ALA A 413 -11.28 2.05 -14.11
C ALA A 413 -11.72 1.45 -15.44
N PHE A 414 -11.07 1.76 -16.56
CA PHE A 414 -11.38 1.13 -17.84
C PHE A 414 -11.02 -0.36 -17.87
N ARG A 415 -9.90 -0.77 -17.26
CA ARG A 415 -9.54 -2.20 -17.14
C ARG A 415 -10.55 -2.98 -16.30
N SER A 416 -11.08 -2.39 -15.22
CA SER A 416 -12.17 -2.97 -14.44
C SER A 416 -13.47 -3.07 -15.25
N ILE A 417 -13.83 -2.03 -16.00
CA ILE A 417 -14.99 -2.08 -16.90
C ILE A 417 -14.83 -3.20 -17.94
N MET A 418 -13.63 -3.38 -18.49
CA MET A 418 -13.33 -4.47 -19.42
C MET A 418 -13.50 -5.85 -18.76
N ALA A 419 -12.97 -6.03 -17.54
CA ALA A 419 -13.08 -7.27 -16.80
C ALA A 419 -14.54 -7.65 -16.47
N ASP A 420 -15.40 -6.67 -16.22
CA ASP A 420 -16.83 -6.88 -15.92
C ASP A 420 -17.71 -7.00 -17.19
N ASN A 421 -17.14 -6.74 -18.38
CA ASN A 421 -17.84 -6.78 -19.67
C ASN A 421 -16.98 -7.50 -20.75
N PRO A 422 -16.48 -8.73 -20.50
CA PRO A 422 -15.49 -9.39 -21.37
C PRO A 422 -16.01 -9.69 -22.78
N ASP A 423 -17.32 -9.90 -22.94
CA ASP A 423 -17.94 -10.21 -24.24
C ASP A 423 -18.14 -8.98 -25.12
N ARG A 424 -17.96 -7.78 -24.57
CA ARG A 424 -18.27 -6.51 -25.24
C ARG A 424 -17.06 -5.62 -25.36
N VAL A 425 -16.29 -5.49 -24.28
CA VAL A 425 -15.09 -4.66 -24.25
C VAL A 425 -13.90 -5.54 -24.57
N THR A 426 -13.46 -5.52 -25.82
CA THR A 426 -12.41 -6.43 -26.31
C THR A 426 -11.02 -5.87 -26.05
N LYS A 427 -10.86 -4.54 -25.96
CA LYS A 427 -9.55 -3.89 -25.77
C LYS A 427 -9.64 -2.64 -24.92
N VAL A 428 -8.65 -2.50 -24.03
CA VAL A 428 -8.30 -1.26 -23.34
C VAL A 428 -6.79 -1.13 -23.45
N ASN A 429 -6.32 -0.14 -24.23
CA ASN A 429 -4.90 0.09 -24.51
C ASN A 429 -4.60 1.59 -24.60
N TRP A 430 -3.32 1.98 -24.52
CA TRP A 430 -2.90 3.39 -24.62
C TRP A 430 -2.11 3.64 -25.89
N TYR A 431 -2.10 4.90 -26.31
CA TYR A 431 -1.41 5.36 -27.50
C TYR A 431 -0.18 6.19 -27.12
N THR A 432 0.98 5.79 -27.62
CA THR A 432 2.14 6.65 -27.77
C THR A 432 2.62 6.53 -29.22
N PRO A 433 2.74 7.65 -29.96
CA PRO A 433 3.10 7.59 -31.37
C PRO A 433 4.33 6.69 -31.63
N PRO A 434 4.26 5.82 -32.66
CA PRO A 434 3.20 5.70 -33.66
C PRO A 434 2.17 4.58 -33.38
N LYS A 435 2.13 3.97 -32.18
CA LYS A 435 1.37 2.72 -31.96
C LYS A 435 0.58 2.66 -30.66
N PHE A 436 -0.46 1.83 -30.68
CA PHE A 436 -1.14 1.40 -29.46
C PHE A 436 -0.35 0.31 -28.74
N ARG A 437 -0.44 0.27 -27.41
CA ARG A 437 0.20 -0.72 -26.54
C ARG A 437 -0.77 -1.17 -25.45
N ASP A 438 -0.78 -2.45 -25.17
CA ASP A 438 -1.68 -3.16 -24.26
C ASP A 438 -0.96 -3.80 -23.05
N GLU A 439 0.38 -3.86 -23.08
CA GLU A 439 1.22 -4.44 -22.02
C GLU A 439 1.90 -3.40 -21.12
N GLY A 440 1.63 -3.44 -19.82
CA GLY A 440 2.19 -2.52 -18.82
C GLY A 440 1.30 -1.32 -18.43
N PRO A 441 1.85 -0.34 -17.69
CA PRO A 441 1.13 0.87 -17.30
C PRO A 441 1.00 1.87 -18.47
N PRO A 442 -0.05 2.72 -18.47
CA PRO A 442 -0.26 3.69 -19.54
C PRO A 442 0.88 4.71 -19.61
N GLN A 443 1.42 4.92 -20.81
CA GLN A 443 2.43 5.94 -21.06
C GLN A 443 1.80 7.24 -21.58
N LEU A 444 2.51 8.35 -21.38
CA LEU A 444 2.06 9.69 -21.74
C LEU A 444 2.82 10.23 -22.94
N ILE A 445 2.12 10.98 -23.78
CA ILE A 445 2.72 11.79 -24.83
C ILE A 445 3.22 13.08 -24.17
N THR A 446 4.53 13.30 -24.16
CA THR A 446 5.11 14.54 -23.62
C THR A 446 4.71 15.74 -24.49
N LEU A 447 4.03 16.71 -23.87
CA LEU A 447 3.67 17.97 -24.53
C LEU A 447 4.92 18.83 -24.73
N ARG A 448 4.97 19.55 -25.86
CA ARG A 448 6.10 20.41 -26.19
C ARG A 448 5.72 21.89 -26.05
N PRO A 449 6.64 22.73 -25.55
CA PRO A 449 6.45 24.18 -25.59
C PRO A 449 6.29 24.68 -27.02
N ILE A 450 5.41 25.67 -27.23
CA ILE A 450 5.21 26.29 -28.54
C ILE A 450 6.06 27.56 -28.57
N ILE A 451 7.08 27.58 -29.43
CA ILE A 451 8.07 28.66 -29.51
C ILE A 451 7.42 29.95 -30.08
N ASP A 452 6.54 29.82 -31.06
CA ASP A 452 5.95 30.96 -31.79
C ASP A 452 4.56 31.37 -31.28
N TRP A 453 4.19 30.97 -30.07
CA TRP A 453 2.90 31.33 -29.47
C TRP A 453 3.04 32.54 -28.55
N ILE A 454 2.26 33.59 -28.82
CA ILE A 454 2.16 34.78 -27.99
C ILE A 454 0.89 34.67 -27.13
N PRO A 455 0.97 34.21 -25.87
CA PRO A 455 -0.20 34.13 -25.02
C PRO A 455 -0.67 35.49 -24.52
N LYS A 456 -1.94 35.56 -24.11
CA LYS A 456 -2.52 36.75 -23.46
C LYS A 456 -1.83 37.06 -22.13
N ASN A 457 -1.44 36.04 -21.35
CA ASN A 457 -0.61 36.22 -20.14
C ASN A 457 0.73 35.49 -20.29
N LYS A 458 1.83 36.17 -19.94
CA LYS A 458 3.18 35.56 -19.95
C LYS A 458 3.29 34.31 -19.07
N SER A 459 2.45 34.19 -18.04
CA SER A 459 2.37 33.01 -17.17
C SER A 459 1.95 31.74 -17.91
N ASP A 460 1.20 31.88 -19.02
CA ASP A 460 0.57 30.77 -19.74
C ASP A 460 1.60 29.93 -20.51
N LEU A 461 2.72 30.54 -20.93
CA LEU A 461 3.89 29.81 -21.45
C LEU A 461 4.38 28.74 -20.48
N GLY A 462 4.14 28.97 -19.19
CA GLY A 462 4.52 28.08 -18.12
C GLY A 462 3.69 26.83 -17.95
N TRP A 463 2.50 26.76 -18.56
CA TRP A 463 1.53 25.71 -18.29
C TRP A 463 1.99 24.31 -18.74
N VAL A 464 2.71 24.27 -19.86
CA VAL A 464 3.23 23.04 -20.46
C VAL A 464 4.24 22.33 -19.55
N TYR A 465 4.80 23.03 -18.56
CA TYR A 465 5.75 22.47 -17.61
C TYR A 465 5.03 21.96 -16.35
N LEU A 466 5.37 20.73 -15.93
CA LEU A 466 5.08 20.25 -14.58
C LEU A 466 6.01 20.93 -13.57
N ASP A 467 7.25 21.15 -13.98
CA ASP A 467 8.25 21.86 -13.22
C ASP A 467 9.12 22.70 -14.16
N LYS A 468 9.00 24.02 -14.01
CA LYS A 468 9.74 24.99 -14.82
C LYS A 468 11.24 24.97 -14.52
N LYS A 469 11.65 24.59 -13.31
CA LYS A 469 13.06 24.59 -12.89
C LYS A 469 13.84 23.47 -13.57
N THR A 470 13.22 22.29 -13.67
CA THR A 470 13.81 21.10 -14.30
C THR A 470 13.52 21.03 -15.81
N GLY A 471 12.64 21.89 -16.33
CA GLY A 471 12.17 21.82 -17.71
C GLY A 471 11.25 20.63 -18.00
N LYS A 472 10.81 19.89 -16.97
CA LYS A 472 9.96 18.71 -17.11
C LYS A 472 8.60 19.11 -17.65
N CYS A 473 8.29 18.63 -18.87
CA CYS A 473 7.04 18.90 -19.54
C CYS A 473 5.92 17.93 -19.12
N ARG A 474 4.69 18.43 -19.20
CA ARG A 474 3.45 17.73 -18.87
C ARG A 474 3.10 16.70 -19.95
N GLY A 475 2.49 15.59 -19.55
CA GLY A 475 2.01 14.55 -20.47
C GLY A 475 0.51 14.62 -20.78
N LEU A 476 0.14 14.05 -21.93
CA LEU A 476 -1.22 13.70 -22.32
C LEU A 476 -1.35 12.17 -22.38
N MET A 477 -2.29 11.60 -21.63
CA MET A 477 -2.68 10.20 -21.74
C MET A 477 -3.76 10.06 -22.80
N VAL A 478 -3.58 9.09 -23.70
CA VAL A 478 -4.54 8.76 -24.75
C VAL A 478 -4.87 7.28 -24.66
N LEU A 479 -6.12 6.96 -24.34
CA LEU A 479 -6.60 5.58 -24.22
C LEU A 479 -7.57 5.25 -25.36
N ARG A 480 -7.53 4.01 -25.83
CA ARG A 480 -8.54 3.43 -26.70
C ARG A 480 -9.27 2.32 -25.98
N ILE A 481 -10.59 2.35 -26.08
CA ILE A 481 -11.50 1.34 -25.57
C ILE A 481 -12.31 0.82 -26.75
N GLU A 482 -12.17 -0.47 -27.06
CA GLU A 482 -12.94 -1.13 -28.13
C GLU A 482 -14.16 -1.80 -27.51
N VAL A 483 -15.37 -1.38 -27.91
CA VAL A 483 -16.64 -1.90 -27.40
C VAL A 483 -17.52 -2.31 -28.58
N ASP A 484 -17.97 -3.56 -28.61
CA ASP A 484 -18.82 -4.11 -29.67
C ASP A 484 -18.25 -3.85 -31.09
N GLY A 485 -16.93 -3.90 -31.24
CA GLY A 485 -16.20 -3.65 -32.50
C GLY A 485 -15.93 -2.17 -32.81
N GLU A 486 -16.44 -1.24 -32.00
CA GLU A 486 -16.30 0.20 -32.19
C GLU A 486 -15.22 0.79 -31.28
N ASN A 487 -14.43 1.74 -31.79
CA ASN A 487 -13.38 2.40 -31.01
C ASN A 487 -13.89 3.67 -30.32
N TYR A 488 -13.58 3.79 -29.04
CA TYR A 488 -13.76 4.99 -28.23
C TYR A 488 -12.41 5.46 -27.73
N PHE A 489 -12.23 6.78 -27.63
CA PHE A 489 -10.99 7.39 -27.16
C PHE A 489 -11.23 8.25 -25.93
N CYS A 490 -10.32 8.12 -24.96
CA CYS A 490 -10.28 8.94 -23.77
C CYS A 490 -8.96 9.74 -23.73
N PHE A 491 -9.06 11.05 -23.47
CA PHE A 491 -7.92 11.96 -23.35
C PHE A 491 -7.89 12.56 -21.95
N GLU A 492 -6.76 12.40 -21.26
CA GLU A 492 -6.54 12.91 -19.91
C GLU A 492 -5.21 13.65 -19.80
N ILE A 493 -5.24 14.81 -19.16
CA ILE A 493 -4.03 15.64 -18.97
C ILE A 493 -3.38 15.29 -17.64
N GLN A 494 -2.06 15.13 -17.65
CA GLN A 494 -1.30 14.92 -16.42
C GLN A 494 -1.42 16.11 -15.46
N PRO A 495 -1.95 15.92 -14.24
CA PRO A 495 -2.06 17.00 -13.25
C PRO A 495 -0.70 17.30 -12.63
N VAL A 496 -0.53 18.51 -12.09
CA VAL A 496 0.68 18.87 -11.30
C VAL A 496 0.75 18.04 -10.03
N LYS A 497 -0.40 17.77 -9.40
CA LYS A 497 -0.50 16.87 -8.25
C LYS A 497 -0.97 15.50 -8.74
N PRO A 498 -0.12 14.45 -8.65
CA PRO A 498 -0.40 13.15 -9.29
C PRO A 498 -1.72 12.53 -8.80
N ASN A 499 -2.17 12.83 -7.58
CA ASN A 499 -3.32 12.18 -6.95
C ASN A 499 -4.64 12.98 -7.07
N LYS A 500 -4.68 14.03 -7.91
CA LYS A 500 -5.84 14.89 -8.01
C LYS A 500 -6.10 15.31 -9.45
N SER A 501 -7.34 15.17 -9.90
CA SER A 501 -7.76 15.76 -11.17
C SER A 501 -7.65 17.28 -11.13
N GLU A 502 -7.02 17.83 -12.15
CA GLU A 502 -6.85 19.28 -12.34
C GLU A 502 -7.62 19.76 -13.58
N TYR A 503 -7.72 18.89 -14.59
CA TYR A 503 -8.34 19.17 -15.88
C TYR A 503 -9.57 18.29 -16.09
N SER A 504 -10.41 18.67 -17.04
CA SER A 504 -11.49 17.80 -17.53
C SER A 504 -10.90 16.72 -18.45
N GLY A 505 -11.54 15.57 -18.54
CA GLY A 505 -11.25 14.56 -19.55
C GLY A 505 -12.11 14.76 -20.80
N VAL A 506 -11.70 14.17 -21.91
CA VAL A 506 -12.54 14.06 -23.13
C VAL A 506 -12.76 12.60 -23.44
N PHE A 507 -14.02 12.23 -23.69
CA PHE A 507 -14.41 10.91 -24.13
C PHE A 507 -15.17 11.02 -25.46
N MET A 508 -14.79 10.22 -26.46
CA MET A 508 -15.40 10.33 -27.79
C MET A 508 -15.43 8.99 -28.50
N LYS A 509 -16.44 8.79 -29.34
CA LYS A 509 -16.42 7.72 -30.36
C LYS A 509 -15.42 8.09 -31.46
N SER A 510 -14.72 7.11 -32.03
CA SER A 510 -13.82 7.33 -33.16
C SER A 510 -14.57 7.98 -34.32
N HIS A 511 -13.92 8.94 -34.98
CA HIS A 511 -14.36 9.56 -36.23
C HIS A 511 -13.29 9.44 -37.32
N VAL A 512 -12.16 8.77 -37.01
CA VAL A 512 -11.04 8.53 -37.91
C VAL A 512 -10.97 7.05 -38.27
N GLY A 513 -10.63 6.76 -39.52
CA GLY A 513 -10.66 5.41 -40.09
C GLY A 513 -9.30 4.71 -40.11
N THR A 514 -8.20 5.48 -40.04
CA THR A 514 -6.83 4.94 -40.12
C THR A 514 -5.96 5.35 -38.93
N LEU A 515 -4.86 4.63 -38.71
CA LEU A 515 -3.90 4.95 -37.65
C LEU A 515 -3.18 6.27 -37.95
N GLU A 516 -2.93 6.56 -39.22
CA GLU A 516 -2.30 7.79 -39.69
C GLU A 516 -3.19 9.01 -39.45
N GLU A 517 -4.50 8.89 -39.72
CA GLU A 517 -5.48 9.92 -39.39
C GLU A 517 -5.57 10.15 -37.88
N PHE A 518 -5.54 9.06 -37.10
CA PHE A 518 -5.53 9.14 -35.65
C PHE A 518 -4.26 9.81 -35.11
N ASP A 519 -3.08 9.45 -35.62
CA ASP A 519 -1.83 10.10 -35.22
C ASP A 519 -1.88 11.60 -35.55
N SER A 520 -2.29 11.96 -36.77
CA SER A 520 -2.44 13.36 -37.18
C SER A 520 -3.40 14.12 -36.26
N PHE A 521 -4.52 13.49 -35.87
CA PHE A 521 -5.48 14.04 -34.93
C PHE A 521 -4.87 14.26 -33.54
N VAL A 522 -4.16 13.27 -33.00
CA VAL A 522 -3.50 13.35 -31.69
C VAL A 522 -2.40 14.42 -31.68
N GLN A 523 -1.58 14.52 -32.74
CA GLN A 523 -0.55 15.56 -32.87
C GLN A 523 -1.17 16.97 -32.85
N LYS A 524 -2.30 17.14 -33.57
CA LYS A 524 -3.05 18.40 -33.53
C LYS A 524 -3.59 18.70 -32.13
N ILE A 525 -4.10 17.71 -31.39
CA ILE A 525 -4.50 17.90 -29.97
C ILE A 525 -3.32 18.36 -29.13
N CYS A 526 -2.17 17.67 -29.20
CA CYS A 526 -0.97 18.01 -28.44
C CYS A 526 -0.51 19.45 -28.71
N SER A 527 -0.70 19.96 -29.93
CA SER A 527 -0.39 21.35 -30.26
C SER A 527 -1.45 22.35 -29.75
N GLN A 528 -2.74 22.07 -29.89
CA GLN A 528 -3.81 23.00 -29.54
C GLN A 528 -4.02 23.10 -28.03
N ILE A 529 -3.85 22.00 -27.31
CA ILE A 529 -4.09 21.92 -25.88
C ILE A 529 -3.20 22.87 -25.07
N CYS A 530 -1.98 23.11 -25.55
CA CYS A 530 -1.06 24.10 -24.99
C CYS A 530 -1.59 25.53 -25.16
N ARG A 531 -2.20 25.85 -26.30
CA ARG A 531 -2.77 27.19 -26.59
C ARG A 531 -4.00 27.50 -25.75
N VAL A 532 -4.73 26.46 -25.31
CA VAL A 532 -5.91 26.58 -24.45
C VAL A 532 -5.63 26.25 -22.98
N ILE A 533 -4.36 26.08 -22.59
CA ILE A 533 -3.94 25.90 -21.19
C ILE A 533 -4.68 24.69 -20.55
N GLY A 534 -4.78 23.59 -21.31
CA GLY A 534 -5.42 22.36 -20.86
C GLY A 534 -6.94 22.41 -20.72
N ARG A 535 -7.59 23.49 -21.15
CA ARG A 535 -9.06 23.63 -21.09
C ARG A 535 -9.68 23.04 -22.35
N PHE A 536 -9.98 21.74 -22.34
CA PHE A 536 -10.65 21.09 -23.48
C PHE A 536 -11.94 21.78 -23.92
N LYS A 537 -12.70 22.39 -22.99
CA LYS A 537 -13.90 23.18 -23.32
C LYS A 537 -13.63 24.33 -24.30
N ASN A 538 -12.43 24.91 -24.27
CA ASN A 538 -12.05 25.99 -25.16
C ASN A 538 -11.66 25.50 -26.57
N MET A 539 -11.64 24.18 -26.78
CA MET A 539 -11.43 23.53 -28.07
C MET A 539 -12.52 22.49 -28.34
N GLU A 540 -13.74 22.69 -27.85
CA GLU A 540 -14.86 21.76 -28.02
C GLU A 540 -15.18 21.51 -29.51
N SER A 541 -15.11 22.56 -30.34
CA SER A 541 -15.28 22.46 -31.80
C SER A 541 -14.20 21.66 -32.52
N PHE A 542 -13.08 21.34 -31.85
CA PHE A 542 -12.04 20.48 -32.40
C PHE A 542 -12.44 19.00 -32.36
N PHE A 543 -13.32 18.61 -31.44
CA PHE A 543 -13.79 17.24 -31.30
C PHE A 543 -15.09 17.03 -32.08
N PRO A 544 -15.44 15.77 -32.42
CA PRO A 544 -16.75 15.47 -33.01
C PRO A 544 -17.90 15.97 -32.11
N PRO A 545 -19.05 16.37 -32.66
CA PRO A 545 -20.18 16.88 -31.87
C PRO A 545 -20.69 15.90 -30.80
N SER A 546 -20.45 14.60 -30.97
CA SER A 546 -20.81 13.57 -29.99
C SER A 546 -19.84 13.47 -28.81
N ALA A 547 -18.66 14.09 -28.88
CA ALA A 547 -17.66 14.03 -27.83
C ALA A 547 -18.16 14.63 -26.52
N LYS A 548 -17.71 14.05 -25.41
CA LYS A 548 -18.10 14.43 -24.05
C LYS A 548 -16.89 14.93 -23.29
N ILE A 549 -16.97 16.19 -22.88
CA ILE A 549 -15.99 16.80 -21.97
C ILE A 549 -16.53 16.65 -20.55
N PHE A 550 -15.78 15.99 -19.67
CA PHE A 550 -16.27 15.62 -18.36
C PHE A 550 -15.35 16.02 -17.21
N ARG A 551 -15.96 16.33 -16.06
CA ARG A 551 -15.26 16.51 -14.80
C ARG A 551 -15.22 15.20 -14.03
N HIS A 552 -14.13 15.00 -13.31
CA HIS A 552 -13.94 13.83 -12.45
C HIS A 552 -14.54 14.08 -11.08
N HIS A 553 -15.32 13.10 -10.62
CA HIS A 553 -15.85 13.06 -9.26
C HIS A 553 -15.55 11.68 -8.69
N GLN A 554 -15.04 11.63 -7.45
CA GLN A 554 -14.78 10.40 -6.73
C GLN A 554 -16.03 10.05 -5.91
N LYS A 555 -16.93 9.24 -6.48
CA LYS A 555 -18.11 8.71 -5.79
C LYS A 555 -18.08 7.18 -5.66
N ASP A 556 -17.06 6.54 -6.22
CA ASP A 556 -16.95 5.09 -6.33
C ASP A 556 -16.40 4.45 -5.06
N VAL A 557 -17.02 3.33 -4.66
CA VAL A 557 -16.69 2.56 -3.43
C VAL A 557 -15.85 1.32 -3.74
N LYS A 558 -15.41 1.10 -4.98
CA LYS A 558 -14.58 -0.08 -5.36
C LYS A 558 -13.42 0.26 -6.28
N VAL A 559 -13.66 1.08 -7.30
CA VAL A 559 -12.63 1.51 -8.27
C VAL A 559 -12.85 2.99 -8.57
N LEU A 560 -11.85 3.83 -8.31
CA LEU A 560 -11.96 5.28 -8.47
C LEU A 560 -12.35 5.67 -9.90
N TYR A 561 -13.26 6.63 -10.06
CA TYR A 561 -13.75 7.18 -11.32
C TYR A 561 -14.60 6.23 -12.21
N ARG A 562 -14.76 4.97 -11.82
CA ARG A 562 -15.46 3.93 -12.60
C ARG A 562 -16.89 4.34 -12.99
N SER A 563 -17.72 4.77 -12.04
CA SER A 563 -19.09 5.19 -12.35
C SER A 563 -19.14 6.38 -13.29
N ARG A 564 -18.17 7.30 -13.20
CA ARG A 564 -18.12 8.44 -14.11
C ARG A 564 -17.84 7.99 -15.54
N LEU A 565 -16.92 7.05 -15.72
CA LEU A 565 -16.55 6.53 -17.03
C LEU A 565 -17.65 5.64 -17.63
N ILE A 566 -18.34 4.84 -16.83
CA ILE A 566 -19.55 4.11 -17.29
C ILE A 566 -20.63 5.08 -17.75
N ASN A 567 -20.86 6.16 -17.02
CA ASN A 567 -21.82 7.17 -17.44
C ASN A 567 -21.38 7.89 -18.72
N ALA A 568 -20.07 8.03 -18.98
CA ALA A 568 -19.58 8.55 -20.25
C ALA A 568 -19.93 7.64 -21.43
N PHE A 569 -19.97 6.30 -21.25
CA PHE A 569 -20.46 5.37 -22.28
C PHE A 569 -21.98 5.45 -22.49
N LYS A 570 -22.77 5.65 -21.43
CA LYS A 570 -24.23 5.77 -21.54
C LYS A 570 -24.66 6.91 -22.45
N ASP A 571 -23.87 7.98 -22.50
CA ASP A 571 -24.09 9.13 -23.38
C ASP A 571 -23.94 8.78 -24.88
N PHE A 572 -23.40 7.60 -25.21
CA PHE A 572 -23.31 7.03 -26.55
C PHE A 572 -24.22 5.80 -26.71
N ASP A 573 -25.24 5.65 -25.86
CA ASP A 573 -26.15 4.51 -25.79
C ASP A 573 -25.47 3.16 -25.51
N VAL A 574 -24.24 3.20 -24.99
CA VAL A 574 -23.47 2.01 -24.59
C VAL A 574 -23.64 1.77 -23.08
N LYS A 575 -24.34 0.69 -22.72
CA LYS A 575 -24.57 0.31 -21.32
C LYS A 575 -23.54 -0.73 -20.87
N LEU A 576 -22.56 -0.35 -20.06
CA LEU A 576 -21.58 -1.28 -19.48
C LEU A 576 -21.81 -1.46 -17.97
N LYS A 577 -21.48 -2.63 -17.45
CA LYS A 577 -21.53 -2.97 -16.02
C LYS A 577 -20.37 -2.35 -15.26
#